data_AF-A3E3R5-F1
#
_entry.id   AF-A3E3R5-F1
#
_cell.length_a   1.000
_cell.length_b   1.000
_cell.length_c   1.000
_cell.angle_alpha   90.00
_cell.angle_beta   90.00
_cell.angle_gamma   90.00
#
_symmetry.space_group_name_H-M   'P 1'
#
loop_
_entity.id
_entity.type
_entity.pdbx_description
1 polymer ?
#
loop_
_entity_poly.entity_id
_entity_poly.type
_entity_poly.pdbx_seq_one_letter_code
_entity_poly.pdbx_strand_id
1 'polypeptide(L)'
;MVACWLPRLFLATVAAAALGADTVDHDCQVVDSYLHPDKNLKPGDGTCFPHDDEGMVCGWDGTKNEAFCVKDTEGDLVCARAKAGGKCKGLVDGAWLTEKQRSDRRSRKEL
;
A
#
# COMPACT_ATOMS: atom_id res chain seq x y z
N MET A 1 9.25 62.34 28.97
CA MET A 1 9.06 62.11 27.52
C MET A 1 10.10 61.11 27.05
N VAL A 2 9.79 60.29 26.04
CA VAL A 2 10.62 59.24 25.39
C VAL A 2 10.62 57.91 26.16
N ALA A 3 10.32 56.72 25.60
CA ALA A 3 9.77 56.26 24.32
C ALA A 3 9.24 54.83 24.60
N CYS A 4 8.01 54.52 24.23
CA CYS A 4 7.62 53.93 22.94
C CYS A 4 8.13 52.50 22.72
N TRP A 5 7.26 51.54 23.10
CA TRP A 5 6.95 50.27 22.44
C TRP A 5 8.05 49.53 21.65
N LEU A 6 8.46 48.37 22.18
CA LEU A 6 9.06 47.29 21.39
C LEU A 6 7.96 46.33 20.91
N PRO A 7 7.79 46.11 19.59
CA PRO A 7 6.83 45.14 19.09
C PRO A 7 7.40 43.73 19.28
N ARG A 8 6.56 42.85 19.83
CA ARG A 8 6.78 41.41 19.86
C ARG A 8 6.80 40.88 18.43
N LEU A 9 8.01 40.68 17.88
CA LEU A 9 8.18 40.00 16.60
C LEU A 9 7.90 38.50 16.81
N PHE A 10 6.66 38.09 16.56
CA PHE A 10 6.30 36.69 16.39
C PHE A 10 6.95 36.18 15.10
N LEU A 11 8.07 35.46 15.23
CA LEU A 11 8.60 34.65 14.13
C LEU A 11 7.64 33.48 13.90
N ALA A 12 6.82 33.57 12.85
CA ALA A 12 6.03 32.45 12.36
C ALA A 12 6.97 31.46 11.62
N THR A 13 7.31 30.36 12.28
CA THR A 13 7.99 29.23 11.64
C THR A 13 7.02 28.52 10.69
N VAL A 14 7.23 28.71 9.38
CA VAL A 14 6.56 27.94 8.34
C VAL A 14 7.15 26.54 8.34
N ALA A 15 6.43 25.57 8.93
CA ALA A 15 6.78 24.16 8.83
C ALA A 15 6.47 23.68 7.41
N ALA A 16 7.52 23.41 6.62
CA ALA A 16 7.39 22.75 5.33
C ALA A 16 7.02 21.28 5.56
N ALA A 17 5.76 20.92 5.28
CA ALA A 17 5.33 19.53 5.27
C ALA A 17 5.95 18.83 4.05
N ALA A 18 6.88 17.91 4.29
CA ALA A 18 7.36 16.98 3.28
C ALA A 18 6.23 15.99 2.98
N LEU A 19 5.50 16.24 1.89
CA LEU A 19 4.60 15.26 1.30
C LEU A 19 5.49 14.18 0.65
N GLY A 20 5.64 13.04 1.33
CA GLY A 20 6.14 11.83 0.69
C GLY A 20 5.16 11.46 -0.41
N ALA A 21 5.53 11.70 -1.67
CA ALA A 21 4.77 11.22 -2.80
C ALA A 21 4.94 9.71 -2.82
N ASP A 22 3.87 8.98 -2.53
CA ASP A 22 3.79 7.54 -2.76
C ASP A 22 3.94 7.28 -4.27
N THR A 23 5.18 7.04 -4.70
CA THR A 23 5.49 6.73 -6.10
C THR A 23 5.26 5.25 -6.38
N VAL A 24 4.85 4.94 -7.61
CA VAL A 24 4.73 3.55 -8.08
C VAL A 24 6.08 2.84 -7.97
N ASP A 25 6.09 1.70 -7.29
CA ASP A 25 7.26 0.83 -7.16
C ASP A 25 7.29 -0.19 -8.30
N HIS A 26 8.10 0.09 -9.32
CA HIS A 26 8.28 -0.79 -10.49
C HIS A 26 9.00 -2.12 -10.17
N ASP A 27 9.58 -2.25 -8.97
CA ASP A 27 10.18 -3.50 -8.48
C ASP A 27 9.21 -4.30 -7.60
N CYS A 28 8.01 -3.78 -7.35
CA CYS A 28 6.95 -4.50 -6.67
C CYS A 28 6.25 -5.47 -7.62
N GLN A 29 6.26 -6.74 -7.27
CA GLN A 29 5.61 -7.82 -7.99
C GLN A 29 4.33 -8.23 -7.26
N VAL A 30 3.19 -8.15 -7.97
CA VAL A 30 1.92 -8.70 -7.50
C VAL A 30 1.96 -10.23 -7.53
N VAL A 31 1.60 -10.84 -6.41
CA VAL A 31 1.52 -12.30 -6.24
C VAL A 31 0.15 -12.74 -5.70
N ASP A 32 -0.85 -11.86 -5.82
CA ASP A 32 -2.18 -12.08 -5.27
C ASP A 32 -2.89 -13.28 -5.91
N SER A 33 -3.26 -14.26 -5.10
CA SER A 33 -3.89 -15.51 -5.54
C SER A 33 -5.27 -15.30 -6.15
N TYR A 34 -5.94 -14.18 -5.88
CA TYR A 34 -7.18 -13.81 -6.57
C TYR A 34 -6.95 -13.51 -8.06
N LEU A 35 -5.78 -12.98 -8.40
CA LEU A 35 -5.40 -12.58 -9.77
C LEU A 35 -4.58 -13.64 -10.46
N HIS A 36 -3.77 -14.33 -9.68
CA HIS A 36 -2.89 -15.41 -10.09
C HIS A 36 -3.24 -16.66 -9.28
N PRO A 37 -4.37 -17.34 -9.60
CA PRO A 37 -4.81 -18.51 -8.85
C PRO A 37 -3.72 -19.58 -8.79
N ASP A 38 -3.29 -19.91 -7.57
CA ASP A 38 -2.39 -21.03 -7.30
C ASP A 38 -3.18 -22.17 -6.68
N LYS A 39 -3.16 -23.33 -7.34
CA LYS A 39 -3.88 -24.55 -6.90
C LYS A 39 -3.26 -25.18 -5.66
N ASN A 40 -2.03 -24.80 -5.30
CA ASN A 40 -1.34 -25.30 -4.11
C ASN A 40 -1.70 -24.53 -2.84
N LEU A 41 -2.38 -23.38 -2.98
CA LEU A 41 -2.78 -22.52 -1.88
C LEU A 41 -4.21 -22.83 -1.42
N LYS A 42 -4.47 -22.70 -0.12
CA LYS A 42 -5.84 -22.80 0.38
C LYS A 42 -6.60 -21.52 0.02
N PRO A 43 -7.94 -21.60 -0.09
CA PRO A 43 -8.75 -20.40 -0.21
C PRO A 43 -8.44 -19.40 0.92
N GLY A 44 -8.13 -18.16 0.56
CA GLY A 44 -7.74 -17.10 1.50
C GLY A 44 -6.22 -16.92 1.66
N ASP A 45 -5.40 -17.91 1.30
CA ASP A 45 -3.94 -17.74 1.28
C ASP A 45 -3.51 -16.92 0.05
N GLY A 46 -2.47 -16.10 0.19
CA GLY A 46 -1.90 -15.38 -0.94
C GLY A 46 -2.72 -14.19 -1.40
N THR A 47 -3.75 -13.75 -0.68
CA THR A 47 -4.62 -12.63 -1.08
C THR A 47 -4.80 -11.66 0.08
N CYS A 48 -5.06 -10.39 -0.23
CA CYS A 48 -5.42 -9.38 0.76
C CYS A 48 -6.90 -9.02 0.62
N PHE A 49 -7.62 -9.06 1.72
CA PHE A 49 -9.02 -8.67 1.80
C PHE A 49 -9.15 -7.15 2.06
N PRO A 50 -10.31 -6.55 1.73
CA PRO A 50 -10.53 -5.11 1.93
C PRO A 50 -10.40 -4.64 3.38
N HIS A 51 -10.53 -5.54 4.35
CA HIS A 51 -10.45 -5.25 5.78
C HIS A 51 -9.10 -5.60 6.41
N ASP A 52 -8.17 -6.17 5.65
CA ASP A 52 -6.82 -6.45 6.14
C ASP A 52 -6.04 -5.16 6.37
N ASP A 53 -5.04 -5.22 7.24
CA ASP A 53 -4.13 -4.10 7.46
C ASP A 53 -3.01 -4.08 6.42
N GLU A 54 -2.65 -2.88 5.98
CA GLU A 54 -1.48 -2.67 5.14
C GLU A 54 -0.20 -3.12 5.86
N GLY A 55 0.64 -3.88 5.16
CA GLY A 55 1.87 -4.44 5.68
C GLY A 55 1.71 -5.75 6.45
N MET A 56 0.50 -6.32 6.53
CA MET A 56 0.29 -7.72 6.94
C MET A 56 0.92 -8.68 5.94
N VAL A 57 1.37 -9.84 6.43
CA VAL A 57 1.88 -10.91 5.57
C VAL A 57 0.70 -11.60 4.91
N CYS A 58 0.63 -11.52 3.58
CA CYS A 58 -0.35 -12.25 2.77
C CYS A 58 0.26 -13.47 2.08
N GLY A 59 1.58 -13.64 2.17
CA GLY A 59 2.32 -14.70 1.50
C GLY A 59 2.50 -15.95 2.35
N TRP A 60 1.60 -16.91 2.17
CA TRP A 60 1.90 -18.35 2.33
C TRP A 60 2.06 -19.00 0.96
N ASP A 61 2.66 -18.27 0.00
CA ASP A 61 2.74 -18.66 -1.42
C ASP A 61 3.73 -19.83 -1.71
N GLY A 62 4.17 -20.53 -0.67
CA GLY A 62 5.13 -21.64 -0.77
C GLY A 62 6.56 -21.21 -1.11
N THR A 63 6.86 -19.91 -1.18
CA THR A 63 8.22 -19.41 -1.43
C THR A 63 8.92 -18.95 -0.15
N LYS A 64 10.25 -18.84 -0.20
CA LYS A 64 11.04 -18.23 0.88
C LYS A 64 10.90 -16.70 0.95
N ASN A 65 10.24 -16.08 -0.02
CA ASN A 65 10.16 -14.64 -0.16
C ASN A 65 8.79 -14.18 0.33
N GLU A 66 8.72 -13.67 1.55
CA GLU A 66 7.45 -13.17 2.11
C GLU A 66 6.84 -12.07 1.25
N ALA A 67 5.51 -12.07 1.17
CA ALA A 67 4.69 -11.07 0.50
C ALA A 67 3.75 -10.41 1.50
N PHE A 68 3.40 -9.16 1.22
CA PHE A 68 2.70 -8.28 2.13
C PHE A 68 1.52 -7.60 1.45
N CYS A 69 0.51 -7.24 2.23
CA CYS A 69 -0.56 -6.38 1.76
C CYS A 69 -0.02 -4.97 1.55
N VAL A 70 -0.17 -4.46 0.33
CA VAL A 70 0.22 -3.10 -0.05
C VAL A 70 -0.88 -2.49 -0.89
N LYS A 71 -1.03 -1.18 -0.81
CA LYS A 71 -2.03 -0.49 -1.65
C LYS A 71 -1.53 -0.33 -3.08
N ASP A 72 -2.45 -0.45 -4.02
CA ASP A 72 -2.22 0.02 -5.38
C ASP A 72 -2.48 1.53 -5.51
N THR A 73 -2.27 2.07 -6.71
CA THR A 73 -2.50 3.49 -7.03
C THR A 73 -3.94 3.98 -6.84
N GLU A 74 -4.92 3.09 -6.70
CA GLU A 74 -6.32 3.44 -6.44
C GLU A 74 -6.77 3.12 -4.99
N GLY A 75 -5.83 2.68 -4.14
CA GLY A 75 -6.06 2.41 -2.72
C GLY A 75 -6.56 1.00 -2.42
N ASP A 76 -6.54 0.10 -3.40
CA ASP A 76 -6.92 -1.29 -3.26
C ASP A 76 -5.75 -2.13 -2.69
N LEU A 77 -5.95 -2.82 -1.56
CA LEU A 77 -4.94 -3.71 -0.95
C LEU A 77 -4.67 -4.96 -1.79
N VAL A 78 -3.43 -5.22 -2.18
CA VAL A 78 -3.06 -6.37 -2.99
C VAL A 78 -1.89 -7.09 -2.34
N CYS A 79 -1.84 -8.41 -2.51
CA CYS A 79 -0.68 -9.17 -2.06
C CYS A 79 0.49 -8.99 -3.02
N ALA A 80 1.58 -8.37 -2.56
CA ALA A 80 2.75 -8.11 -3.39
C ALA A 80 4.06 -8.16 -2.60
N ARG A 81 5.18 -8.26 -3.31
CA ARG A 81 6.53 -8.27 -2.74
C ARG A 81 7.52 -7.57 -3.66
N ALA A 82 8.61 -7.08 -3.11
CA ALA A 82 9.74 -6.66 -3.94
C ALA A 82 10.36 -7.88 -4.65
N LYS A 83 10.95 -7.69 -5.84
CA LYS A 83 11.68 -8.75 -6.57
C LYS A 83 12.77 -9.45 -5.73
N ALA A 84 13.40 -8.72 -4.82
CA ALA A 84 14.41 -9.25 -3.90
C ALA A 84 13.82 -9.94 -2.65
N GLY A 85 12.49 -10.00 -2.52
CA GLY A 85 11.78 -10.38 -1.31
C GLY A 85 11.54 -9.19 -0.37
N GLY A 86 10.54 -9.32 0.51
CA GLY A 86 10.18 -8.28 1.46
C GLY A 86 9.10 -7.31 0.95
N LYS A 87 8.83 -6.29 1.78
CA LYS A 87 7.83 -5.26 1.49
C LYS A 87 8.22 -4.41 0.28
N CYS A 88 7.21 -4.02 -0.50
CA CYS A 88 7.37 -3.01 -1.53
C CYS A 88 7.67 -1.64 -0.89
N LYS A 89 8.39 -0.79 -1.61
CA LYS A 89 8.83 0.54 -1.15
C LYS A 89 7.82 1.65 -1.44
N GLY A 90 6.79 1.34 -2.20
CA GLY A 90 5.75 2.28 -2.60
C GLY A 90 4.52 1.55 -3.10
N LEU A 91 3.66 2.27 -3.81
CA LEU A 91 2.40 1.74 -4.33
C LEU A 91 2.66 0.75 -5.44
N VAL A 92 1.79 -0.23 -5.53
CA VAL A 92 1.73 -1.09 -6.71
C VAL A 92 1.00 -0.33 -7.82
N ASP A 93 1.43 -0.48 -9.07
CA ASP A 93 0.60 -0.05 -10.20
C ASP A 93 -0.77 -0.75 -10.07
N GLY A 94 -1.87 -0.03 -10.24
CA GLY A 94 -3.23 -0.59 -10.21
C GLY A 94 -3.84 -0.84 -11.59
N ALA A 95 -3.16 -0.47 -12.68
CA ALA A 95 -3.72 -0.45 -14.03
C ALA A 95 -4.14 -1.83 -14.58
N TRP A 96 -3.78 -2.92 -13.90
CA TRP A 96 -4.10 -4.30 -14.29
C TRP A 96 -5.48 -4.77 -13.81
N LEU A 97 -6.18 -4.01 -12.96
CA LEU A 97 -7.58 -4.28 -12.61
C LEU A 97 -8.53 -3.50 -13.51
N THR A 98 -9.52 -4.20 -14.07
CA THR A 98 -10.73 -3.55 -14.57
C THR A 98 -11.58 -3.04 -13.42
N GLU A 99 -12.41 -2.01 -13.67
CA GLU A 99 -13.36 -1.47 -12.69
C GLU A 99 -14.26 -2.55 -12.09
N LYS A 100 -14.70 -3.52 -12.92
CA LYS A 100 -15.49 -4.66 -12.44
C LYS A 100 -14.70 -5.52 -11.45
N GLN A 101 -13.45 -5.86 -11.76
CA GLN A 101 -12.61 -6.66 -10.85
C GLN A 101 -12.34 -5.92 -9.54
N ARG A 102 -12.15 -4.59 -9.58
CA ARG A 102 -12.05 -3.77 -8.35
C ARG A 102 -13.32 -3.87 -7.52
N SER A 103 -14.49 -3.68 -8.14
CA SER A 103 -15.79 -3.78 -7.46
C SER A 103 -16.02 -5.16 -6.84
N ASP A 104 -15.76 -6.23 -7.60
CA ASP A 104 -15.88 -7.60 -7.11
C ASP A 104 -14.94 -7.81 -5.91
N ARG A 105 -13.71 -7.32 -5.98
CA ARG A 105 -12.71 -7.44 -4.91
C ARG A 105 -13.11 -6.69 -3.64
N ARG A 106 -13.59 -5.45 -3.76
CA ARG A 106 -14.08 -4.63 -2.63
C ARG A 106 -15.34 -5.19 -1.98
N SER A 107 -16.12 -5.99 -2.70
CA SER A 107 -17.35 -6.61 -2.20
C SER A 107 -17.15 -8.05 -1.70
N ARG A 108 -15.97 -8.65 -1.89
CA ARG A 108 -15.66 -9.98 -1.37
C ARG A 108 -15.71 -9.97 0.16
N LYS A 109 -16.47 -10.93 0.69
CA LYS A 109 -16.34 -11.32 2.10
C LYS A 109 -15.13 -12.25 2.23
N GLU A 110 -14.48 -12.22 3.38
CA GLU A 110 -13.45 -13.18 3.76
C GLU A 110 -14.01 -14.62 3.61
N LEU A 111 -13.14 -15.54 3.15
CA LEU A 111 -13.50 -16.93 2.83
C LEU A 111 -13.38 -17.84 4.05
#